data_AF-A0A6P4EDI3-F1
#
_entry.id   AF-A0A6P4EDI3-F1
#
_cell.length_a   1.000
_cell.length_b   1.000
_cell.length_c   1.000
_cell.angle_alpha   90.00
_cell.angle_beta   90.00
_cell.angle_gamma   90.00
#
_symmetry.space_group_name_H-M   'P 1'
#
loop_
_entity.id
_entity.type
_entity.pdbx_description
1 polymer ?
#
loop_
_entity_poly.entity_id
_entity_poly.type
_entity_poly.pdbx_seq_one_letter_code
_entity_poly.pdbx_strand_id
1 'polypeptide(L)'
;RRLVHDWKFNVFDPVFDTSNFEAYKTSLGDSLDKIKFKGPNQEDLHGATRGLLRLQNIYNLPTNRLANGVLLPEEKNQLGTSLSASDCFELGKNLCEIKEYSYGSEWLLEARKRLHGKPLGFISPNVSDVQILEHLSPAFYGLGNLKLAHKLNNEILDKESGHEEALKNKIVYEGQLAKERSLAPRKVNLPLLTEREKKESFQLYKRVCQGELRQSPREQRNLKCWLSHQGVPFYRLSPFKVEQLNLEPYVAYVHEVLRDSEIELIMEKGKGHMERSKVGQSVNSTTSEIRTSQNTWLWYDANPWLSKIKQRLEDVTGLSTETAEPLQLV
;
A
#
# COMPACT_ATOMS: atom_id res chain seq x y z
N ARG A 1 -13.13 -2.34 -6.92
CA ARG A 1 -14.06 -2.63 -8.04
C ARG A 1 -13.32 -2.82 -9.35
N ARG A 2 -12.63 -1.81 -9.92
CA ARG A 2 -11.91 -1.92 -11.20
C ARG A 2 -11.00 -3.15 -11.30
N LEU A 3 -9.90 -3.19 -10.55
CA LEU A 3 -8.89 -4.26 -10.65
C LEU A 3 -9.34 -5.66 -10.21
N VAL A 4 -10.42 -5.77 -9.42
CA VAL A 4 -10.81 -7.04 -8.76
C VAL A 4 -12.08 -7.64 -9.36
N HIS A 5 -13.05 -6.80 -9.70
CA HIS A 5 -14.35 -7.24 -10.22
C HIS A 5 -14.40 -7.08 -11.73
N ASP A 6 -14.13 -5.88 -12.24
CA ASP A 6 -14.33 -5.59 -13.66
C ASP A 6 -13.34 -6.36 -14.53
N TRP A 7 -12.09 -6.51 -14.08
CA TRP A 7 -11.10 -7.36 -14.75
C TRP A 7 -11.48 -8.84 -14.75
N LYS A 8 -12.04 -9.36 -13.65
CA LYS A 8 -12.44 -10.77 -13.57
C LYS A 8 -13.61 -11.07 -14.51
N PHE A 9 -14.73 -10.40 -14.28
CA PHE A 9 -16.00 -10.78 -14.91
C PHE A 9 -16.21 -10.17 -16.30
N ASN A 10 -15.63 -8.99 -16.58
CA ASN A 10 -15.86 -8.30 -17.85
C ASN A 10 -14.69 -8.40 -18.82
N VAL A 11 -13.51 -8.85 -18.36
CA VAL A 11 -12.33 -9.02 -19.20
C VAL A 11 -11.95 -10.50 -19.27
N PHE A 12 -11.61 -11.14 -18.14
CA PHE A 12 -11.06 -12.49 -18.16
C PHE A 12 -12.06 -13.58 -18.53
N ASP A 13 -13.29 -13.56 -18.03
CA ASP A 13 -14.28 -14.59 -18.38
C ASP A 13 -14.54 -14.65 -19.91
N PRO A 14 -14.78 -13.53 -20.63
CA PRO A 14 -14.86 -13.52 -22.10
C PRO A 14 -13.57 -13.96 -22.83
N VAL A 15 -12.40 -13.67 -22.24
CA VAL A 15 -11.09 -14.08 -22.78
C VAL A 15 -10.96 -15.59 -22.84
N PHE A 16 -11.45 -16.29 -21.81
CA PHE A 16 -11.30 -17.74 -21.72
C PHE A 16 -12.33 -18.52 -22.54
N ASP A 17 -13.42 -17.87 -22.99
CA ASP A 17 -14.50 -18.51 -23.76
C ASP A 17 -14.30 -18.51 -25.30
N THR A 18 -13.33 -17.75 -25.84
CA THR A 18 -13.18 -17.52 -27.29
C THR A 18 -11.92 -18.16 -27.88
N SER A 19 -12.02 -18.73 -29.10
CA SER A 19 -10.95 -19.54 -29.73
C SER A 19 -10.30 -18.92 -30.99
N ASN A 20 -10.85 -17.83 -31.54
CA ASN A 20 -10.29 -17.11 -32.70
C ASN A 20 -9.92 -15.66 -32.30
N PHE A 21 -8.68 -15.24 -32.59
CA PHE A 21 -8.10 -13.95 -32.17
C PHE A 21 -8.86 -12.72 -32.68
N GLU A 22 -9.26 -12.68 -33.95
CA GLU A 22 -9.98 -11.51 -34.51
C GLU A 22 -11.41 -11.44 -33.98
N ALA A 23 -12.11 -12.58 -33.91
CA ALA A 23 -13.44 -12.65 -33.31
C ALA A 23 -13.41 -12.27 -31.82
N TYR A 24 -12.35 -12.68 -31.11
CA TYR A 24 -12.08 -12.28 -29.73
C TYR A 24 -11.89 -10.77 -29.60
N LYS A 25 -11.02 -10.17 -30.43
CA LYS A 25 -10.73 -8.74 -30.36
C LYS A 25 -11.98 -7.90 -30.57
N THR A 26 -12.81 -8.25 -31.56
CA THR A 26 -14.08 -7.57 -31.82
C THR A 26 -15.09 -7.81 -30.69
N SER A 27 -15.30 -9.06 -30.28
CA SER A 27 -16.26 -9.41 -29.22
C SER A 27 -15.91 -8.77 -27.88
N LEU A 28 -14.63 -8.72 -27.53
CA LEU A 28 -14.15 -8.06 -26.32
C LEU A 28 -14.33 -6.55 -26.44
N GLY A 29 -13.95 -5.94 -27.57
CA GLY A 29 -14.16 -4.51 -27.82
C GLY A 29 -15.62 -4.09 -27.63
N ASP A 30 -16.55 -4.79 -28.30
CA ASP A 30 -17.99 -4.53 -28.19
C ASP A 30 -18.50 -4.70 -26.75
N SER A 31 -17.99 -5.68 -26.01
CA SER A 31 -18.38 -5.95 -24.63
C SER A 31 -17.87 -4.87 -23.68
N LEU A 32 -16.62 -4.40 -23.86
CA LEU A 32 -16.01 -3.33 -23.08
C LEU A 32 -16.69 -1.98 -23.35
N ASP A 33 -17.08 -1.72 -24.60
CA ASP A 33 -17.79 -0.50 -24.99
C ASP A 33 -19.20 -0.44 -24.39
N LYS A 34 -19.94 -1.57 -24.40
CA LYS A 34 -21.27 -1.67 -23.79
C LYS A 34 -21.27 -1.26 -22.31
N ILE A 35 -20.21 -1.59 -21.58
CA ILE A 35 -20.07 -1.26 -20.15
C ILE A 35 -19.30 0.05 -19.91
N LYS A 36 -18.90 0.77 -20.96
CA LYS A 36 -18.05 1.97 -20.88
C LYS A 36 -16.81 1.72 -20.00
N PHE A 37 -16.14 0.59 -20.23
CA PHE A 37 -15.00 0.18 -19.43
C PHE A 37 -13.90 1.23 -19.46
N LYS A 38 -13.30 1.51 -18.30
CA LYS A 38 -12.12 2.37 -18.18
C LYS A 38 -10.99 1.54 -17.59
N GLY A 39 -9.95 1.32 -18.39
CA GLY A 39 -8.73 0.64 -17.96
C GLY A 39 -7.99 1.42 -16.87
N PRO A 40 -7.04 0.76 -16.16
CA PRO A 40 -6.17 1.45 -15.23
C PRO A 40 -5.33 2.50 -15.97
N ASN A 41 -5.04 3.60 -15.28
CA ASN A 41 -4.18 4.66 -15.80
C ASN A 41 -2.84 4.73 -15.03
N GLN A 42 -2.00 5.70 -15.36
CA GLN A 42 -0.71 5.88 -14.69
C GLN A 42 -0.84 6.15 -13.18
N GLU A 43 -1.90 6.85 -12.75
CA GLU A 43 -2.15 7.11 -11.33
C GLU A 43 -2.48 5.81 -10.57
N ASP A 44 -3.25 4.91 -11.19
CA ASP A 44 -3.54 3.58 -10.62
C ASP A 44 -2.24 2.78 -10.45
N LEU A 45 -1.31 2.84 -11.41
CA LEU A 45 0.01 2.20 -11.32
C LEU A 45 0.88 2.80 -10.20
N HIS A 46 0.92 4.13 -10.09
CA HIS A 46 1.63 4.81 -8.99
C HIS A 46 1.00 4.48 -7.62
N GLY A 47 -0.33 4.39 -7.56
CA GLY A 47 -1.06 3.96 -6.36
C GLY A 47 -0.71 2.53 -5.95
N ALA A 48 -0.70 1.60 -6.91
CA ALA A 48 -0.31 0.22 -6.67
C ALA A 48 1.15 0.09 -6.21
N THR A 49 2.07 0.81 -6.86
CA THR A 49 3.49 0.85 -6.49
C THR A 49 3.69 1.32 -5.05
N ARG A 50 3.00 2.39 -4.64
CA ARG A 50 3.06 2.90 -3.26
C ARG A 50 2.42 1.94 -2.25
N GLY A 51 1.33 1.27 -2.64
CA GLY A 51 0.71 0.22 -1.82
C GLY A 51 1.68 -0.93 -1.57
N LEU A 52 2.36 -1.40 -2.62
CA LEU A 52 3.36 -2.47 -2.51
C LEU A 52 4.55 -2.05 -1.66
N LEU A 53 5.08 -0.85 -1.89
CA LEU A 53 6.13 -0.25 -1.06
C LEU A 53 5.72 -0.19 0.41
N ARG A 54 4.49 0.22 0.70
CA ARG A 54 4.00 0.31 2.08
C ARG A 54 4.00 -1.07 2.75
N LEU A 55 3.53 -2.11 2.07
CA LEU A 55 3.58 -3.48 2.58
C LEU A 55 5.03 -3.92 2.81
N GLN A 56 5.89 -3.70 1.81
CA GLN A 56 7.32 -4.02 1.89
C GLN A 56 7.98 -3.38 3.12
N ASN A 57 7.74 -2.09 3.30
CA ASN A 57 8.35 -1.25 4.33
C ASN A 57 7.80 -1.54 5.74
N ILE A 58 6.50 -1.81 5.87
CA ILE A 58 5.85 -2.11 7.16
C ILE A 58 6.24 -3.51 7.62
N TYR A 59 6.17 -4.51 6.74
CA TYR A 59 6.38 -5.92 7.11
C TYR A 59 7.81 -6.41 6.86
N ASN A 60 8.73 -5.52 6.47
CA ASN A 60 10.12 -5.83 6.16
C ASN A 60 10.23 -7.00 5.15
N LEU A 61 9.41 -6.95 4.11
CA LEU A 61 9.34 -8.02 3.12
C LEU A 61 10.51 -7.89 2.15
N PRO A 62 11.28 -8.96 1.90
CA PRO A 62 12.39 -8.87 0.97
C PRO A 62 11.89 -8.83 -0.48
N THR A 63 12.49 -7.95 -1.28
CA THR A 63 12.10 -7.67 -2.68
C THR A 63 11.96 -8.94 -3.53
N ASN A 64 12.89 -9.89 -3.38
CA ASN A 64 12.85 -11.15 -4.13
C ASN A 64 11.63 -12.03 -3.81
N ARG A 65 11.15 -12.02 -2.55
CA ARG A 65 9.95 -12.79 -2.17
C ARG A 65 8.68 -12.12 -2.69
N LEU A 66 8.60 -10.80 -2.59
CA LEU A 66 7.53 -10.02 -3.21
C LEU A 66 7.45 -10.27 -4.71
N ALA A 67 8.60 -10.21 -5.39
CA ALA A 67 8.68 -10.48 -6.83
C ALA A 67 8.31 -11.94 -7.18
N ASN A 68 8.41 -12.88 -6.25
CA ASN A 68 7.97 -14.26 -6.42
C ASN A 68 6.52 -14.52 -5.97
N GLY A 69 5.77 -13.48 -5.55
CA GLY A 69 4.40 -13.64 -5.05
C GLY A 69 4.31 -14.36 -3.71
N VAL A 70 5.36 -14.28 -2.88
CA VAL A 70 5.43 -14.94 -1.55
C VAL A 70 5.45 -13.87 -0.46
N LEU A 71 4.40 -13.79 0.35
CA LEU A 71 4.29 -12.81 1.44
C LEU A 71 4.76 -13.39 2.78
N LEU A 72 4.35 -14.61 3.11
CA LEU A 72 4.73 -15.29 4.35
C LEU A 72 5.81 -16.36 4.12
N PRO A 73 6.70 -16.63 5.09
CA PRO A 73 7.79 -17.61 4.93
C PRO A 73 7.33 -19.03 4.57
N GLU A 74 6.19 -19.45 5.11
CA GLU A 74 5.65 -20.80 4.93
C GLU A 74 4.63 -20.90 3.78
N GLU A 75 4.33 -19.76 3.14
CA GLU A 75 3.34 -19.69 2.08
C GLU A 75 3.96 -20.03 0.73
N LYS A 76 3.29 -20.90 -0.02
CA LYS A 76 3.61 -21.10 -1.44
C LYS A 76 2.89 -20.02 -2.24
N ASN A 77 3.48 -19.61 -3.35
CA ASN A 77 2.81 -18.72 -4.30
C ASN A 77 1.53 -19.40 -4.82
N GLN A 78 0.39 -19.03 -4.24
CA GLN A 78 -0.90 -19.65 -4.51
C GLN A 78 -1.40 -19.37 -5.93
N LEU A 79 -1.00 -18.22 -6.49
CA LEU A 79 -1.37 -17.79 -7.83
C LEU A 79 -0.44 -18.38 -8.90
N GLY A 80 0.71 -18.91 -8.51
CA GLY A 80 1.75 -19.40 -9.44
C GLY A 80 2.36 -18.30 -10.31
N THR A 81 2.11 -17.02 -10.01
CA THR A 81 2.56 -15.88 -10.80
C THR A 81 3.70 -15.12 -10.12
N SER A 82 4.77 -14.85 -10.85
CA SER A 82 5.89 -14.03 -10.38
C SER A 82 6.03 -12.80 -11.27
N LEU A 83 6.53 -11.71 -10.71
CA LEU A 83 6.87 -10.51 -11.45
C LEU A 83 8.04 -10.79 -12.41
N SER A 84 7.91 -10.32 -13.64
CA SER A 84 8.96 -10.38 -14.66
C SER A 84 10.06 -9.34 -14.38
N ALA A 85 11.15 -9.39 -15.15
CA ALA A 85 12.16 -8.34 -15.10
C ALA A 85 11.58 -6.96 -15.46
N SER A 86 10.65 -6.91 -16.42
CA SER A 86 9.95 -5.67 -16.81
C SER A 86 9.05 -5.13 -15.69
N ASP A 87 8.33 -6.01 -14.98
CA ASP A 87 7.49 -5.59 -13.86
C ASP A 87 8.34 -5.01 -12.71
N CYS A 88 9.44 -5.68 -12.37
CA CYS A 88 10.39 -5.19 -11.37
C CYS A 88 11.04 -3.86 -11.79
N PHE A 89 11.34 -3.71 -13.09
CA PHE A 89 11.89 -2.46 -13.63
C PHE A 89 10.91 -1.31 -13.49
N GLU A 90 9.64 -1.50 -13.90
CA GLU A 90 8.61 -0.48 -13.76
C GLU A 90 8.41 -0.08 -12.30
N LEU A 91 8.32 -1.04 -11.38
CA LEU A 91 8.24 -0.74 -9.94
C LEU A 91 9.45 0.09 -9.46
N GLY A 92 10.66 -0.33 -9.81
CA GLY A 92 11.89 0.35 -9.44
C GLY A 92 11.95 1.79 -9.98
N LYS A 93 11.62 1.97 -11.26
CA LYS A 93 11.55 3.29 -11.91
C LYS A 93 10.55 4.22 -11.22
N ASN A 94 9.31 3.76 -11.02
CA ASN A 94 8.27 4.55 -10.36
C ASN A 94 8.67 4.95 -8.92
N LEU A 95 9.36 4.07 -8.19
CA LEU A 95 9.90 4.39 -6.86
C LEU A 95 11.01 5.44 -6.90
N CYS A 96 11.91 5.36 -7.88
CA CYS A 96 12.96 6.36 -8.07
C CYS A 96 12.38 7.74 -8.42
N GLU A 97 11.31 7.80 -9.22
CA GLU A 97 10.63 9.05 -9.58
C GLU A 97 10.06 9.78 -8.34
N ILE A 98 9.56 9.03 -7.35
CA ILE A 98 9.11 9.59 -6.06
C ILE A 98 10.23 9.71 -5.01
N LYS A 99 11.50 9.56 -5.42
CA LYS A 99 12.72 9.67 -4.58
C LYS A 99 12.87 8.60 -3.50
N GLU A 100 12.14 7.48 -3.61
CA GLU A 100 12.30 6.30 -2.75
C GLU A 100 13.46 5.43 -3.24
N TYR A 101 14.66 6.02 -3.30
CA TYR A 101 15.83 5.40 -3.94
C TYR A 101 16.26 4.08 -3.30
N SER A 102 16.04 3.91 -1.99
CA SER A 102 16.41 2.67 -1.27
C SER A 102 15.67 1.49 -1.90
N TYR A 103 14.34 1.52 -1.86
CA TYR A 103 13.51 0.45 -2.42
C TYR A 103 13.54 0.42 -3.95
N GLY A 104 13.60 1.60 -4.60
CA GLY A 104 13.77 1.67 -6.06
C GLY A 104 15.00 0.92 -6.54
N SER A 105 16.14 1.09 -5.86
CA SER A 105 17.37 0.36 -6.19
C SER A 105 17.25 -1.15 -5.95
N GLU A 106 16.55 -1.60 -4.90
CA GLU A 106 16.30 -3.02 -4.68
C GLU A 106 15.48 -3.66 -5.81
N TRP A 107 14.41 -2.99 -6.24
CA TRP A 107 13.56 -3.45 -7.34
C TRP A 107 14.30 -3.46 -8.68
N LEU A 108 15.11 -2.45 -8.96
CA LEU A 108 15.96 -2.40 -10.16
C LEU A 108 17.05 -3.49 -10.15
N LEU A 109 17.64 -3.79 -8.99
CA LEU A 109 18.58 -4.90 -8.84
C LEU A 109 17.90 -6.25 -9.05
N GLU A 110 16.68 -6.44 -8.54
CA GLU A 110 15.89 -7.66 -8.77
C GLU A 110 15.49 -7.78 -10.25
N ALA A 111 15.13 -6.66 -10.91
CA ALA A 111 14.89 -6.62 -12.35
C ALA A 111 16.13 -7.09 -13.13
N ARG A 112 17.31 -6.53 -12.80
CA ARG A 112 18.58 -6.89 -13.43
C ARG A 112 18.93 -8.36 -13.22
N LYS A 113 18.72 -8.87 -12.01
CA LYS A 113 18.95 -10.28 -11.66
C LYS A 113 18.03 -11.21 -12.47
N ARG A 114 16.76 -10.83 -12.66
CA ARG A 114 15.79 -11.61 -13.45
C ARG A 114 16.10 -11.56 -14.94
N LEU A 115 16.57 -10.42 -15.44
CA LEU A 115 16.99 -10.24 -16.83
C LEU A 115 18.13 -11.19 -17.21
N HIS A 116 19.14 -11.33 -16.34
CA HIS A 116 20.27 -12.27 -16.53
C HIS A 116 20.00 -13.69 -16.01
N GLY A 117 18.83 -13.92 -15.41
CA GLY A 117 18.43 -15.20 -14.86
C GLY A 117 17.89 -16.17 -15.93
N LYS A 118 17.42 -17.33 -15.48
CA LYS A 118 16.67 -18.23 -16.37
C LYS A 118 15.34 -17.57 -16.75
N PRO A 119 14.96 -17.54 -18.03
CA PRO A 119 13.71 -16.92 -18.45
C PRO A 119 12.52 -17.61 -17.76
N LEU A 120 11.69 -16.81 -17.09
CA LEU A 120 10.42 -17.23 -16.48
C LEU A 120 9.35 -17.26 -17.60
N GLY A 121 9.45 -18.26 -18.48
CA GLY A 121 8.47 -18.50 -19.55
C GLY A 121 8.94 -18.07 -20.95
N PHE A 122 7.99 -18.03 -21.88
CA PHE A 122 8.23 -17.80 -23.32
C PHE A 122 8.32 -16.32 -23.72
N ILE A 123 8.08 -15.40 -22.79
CA ILE A 123 8.04 -13.96 -23.08
C ILE A 123 9.41 -13.35 -22.74
N SER A 124 10.12 -12.87 -23.77
CA SER A 124 11.34 -12.09 -23.57
C SER A 124 11.02 -10.82 -22.76
N PRO A 125 11.85 -10.46 -21.79
CA PRO A 125 11.65 -9.23 -21.03
C PRO A 125 11.69 -8.03 -21.97
N ASN A 126 10.70 -7.15 -21.88
CA ASN A 126 10.62 -5.91 -22.66
C ASN A 126 11.51 -4.79 -22.05
N VAL A 127 12.66 -5.17 -21.49
CA VAL A 127 13.60 -4.25 -20.83
C VAL A 127 15.04 -4.69 -21.07
N SER A 128 15.92 -3.75 -21.38
CA SER A 128 17.36 -3.99 -21.57
C SER A 128 18.16 -3.72 -20.29
N ASP A 129 19.38 -4.28 -20.21
CA ASP A 129 20.26 -4.01 -19.07
C ASP A 129 20.67 -2.53 -19.00
N VAL A 130 20.76 -1.86 -20.16
CA VAL A 130 21.08 -0.43 -20.26
C VAL A 130 19.96 0.41 -19.65
N GLN A 131 18.69 0.12 -20.00
CA GLN A 131 17.53 0.81 -19.41
C GLN A 131 17.48 0.65 -17.89
N ILE A 132 17.81 -0.54 -17.36
CA ILE A 132 17.87 -0.74 -15.91
C ILE A 132 18.99 0.11 -15.28
N LEU A 133 20.17 0.11 -15.89
CA LEU A 133 21.34 0.87 -15.41
C LEU A 133 21.09 2.39 -15.44
N GLU A 134 20.40 2.91 -16.45
CA GLU A 134 20.00 4.32 -16.57
C GLU A 134 19.24 4.84 -15.36
N HIS A 135 18.41 4.00 -14.73
CA HIS A 135 17.70 4.33 -13.50
C HIS A 135 18.49 3.96 -12.23
N LEU A 136 19.23 2.85 -12.26
CA LEU A 136 19.96 2.35 -11.09
C LEU A 136 21.13 3.28 -10.69
N SER A 137 21.84 3.82 -11.68
CA SER A 137 22.96 4.75 -11.44
C SER A 137 22.52 6.03 -10.71
N PRO A 138 21.53 6.80 -11.21
CA PRO A 138 20.96 7.94 -10.48
C PRO A 138 20.36 7.57 -9.12
N ALA A 139 19.77 6.39 -8.97
CA ALA A 139 19.24 5.94 -7.68
C ALA A 139 20.36 5.79 -6.62
N PHE A 140 21.49 5.17 -6.97
CA PHE A 140 22.64 5.08 -6.07
C PHE A 140 23.29 6.43 -5.80
N TYR A 141 23.26 7.33 -6.77
CA TYR A 141 23.67 8.71 -6.55
C TYR A 141 22.75 9.42 -5.53
N GLY A 142 21.43 9.24 -5.65
CA GLY A 142 20.45 9.74 -4.68
C GLY A 142 20.58 9.15 -3.27
N LEU A 143 21.12 7.93 -3.15
CA LEU A 143 21.49 7.30 -1.87
C LEU A 143 22.83 7.82 -1.30
N GLY A 144 23.54 8.70 -2.01
CA GLY A 144 24.87 9.17 -1.64
C GLY A 144 26.00 8.17 -1.91
N ASN A 145 25.73 7.06 -2.60
CA ASN A 145 26.75 6.10 -3.00
C ASN A 145 27.35 6.46 -4.37
N LEU A 146 28.10 7.57 -4.38
CA LEU A 146 28.63 8.17 -5.60
C LEU A 146 29.58 7.25 -6.37
N LYS A 147 30.39 6.44 -5.66
CA LYS A 147 31.31 5.48 -6.28
C LYS A 147 30.55 4.41 -7.07
N LEU A 148 29.48 3.86 -6.50
CA LEU A 148 28.69 2.83 -7.16
C LEU A 148 27.87 3.43 -8.32
N ALA A 149 27.29 4.61 -8.13
CA ALA A 149 26.62 5.34 -9.20
C ALA A 149 27.55 5.54 -10.42
N HIS A 150 28.76 6.05 -10.18
CA HIS A 150 29.74 6.25 -11.24
C HIS A 150 30.15 4.94 -11.92
N LYS A 151 30.36 3.86 -11.16
CA LYS A 151 30.66 2.54 -11.72
C LYS A 151 29.55 2.05 -12.64
N LEU A 152 28.30 2.08 -12.19
CA LEU A 152 27.14 1.64 -12.98
C LEU A 152 26.94 2.51 -14.22
N ASN A 153 27.20 3.81 -14.12
CA ASN A 153 27.15 4.72 -15.26
C ASN A 153 28.22 4.39 -16.32
N ASN A 154 29.42 3.99 -15.89
CA ASN A 154 30.46 3.54 -16.81
C ASN A 154 30.09 2.21 -17.49
N GLU A 155 29.40 1.29 -16.79
CA GLU A 155 28.86 0.07 -17.43
C GLU A 155 27.88 0.38 -18.57
N ILE A 156 27.14 1.49 -18.52
CA ILE A 156 26.33 1.97 -19.64
C ILE A 156 27.24 2.39 -20.80
N LEU A 157 28.24 3.22 -20.53
CA LEU A 157 29.16 3.74 -21.56
C LEU A 157 30.04 2.66 -22.20
N ASP A 158 30.33 1.58 -21.48
CA ASP A 158 31.04 0.41 -22.01
C ASP A 158 30.19 -0.34 -23.06
N LYS A 159 28.86 -0.28 -22.93
CA LYS A 159 27.91 -0.89 -23.88
C LYS A 159 27.50 0.07 -24.99
N GLU A 160 27.28 1.32 -24.63
CA GLU A 160 26.77 2.38 -25.48
C GLU A 160 27.56 3.66 -25.23
N SER A 161 28.71 3.80 -25.88
CA SER A 161 29.65 4.91 -25.65
C SER A 161 29.07 6.29 -25.96
N GLY A 162 28.03 6.36 -26.79
CA GLY A 162 27.33 7.59 -27.17
C GLY A 162 26.09 7.91 -26.34
N HIS A 163 25.82 7.18 -25.26
CA HIS A 163 24.61 7.37 -24.46
C HIS A 163 24.58 8.75 -23.78
N GLU A 164 23.65 9.61 -24.20
CA GLU A 164 23.62 11.03 -23.83
C GLU A 164 23.52 11.25 -22.30
N GLU A 165 22.57 10.60 -21.63
CA GLU A 165 22.38 10.78 -20.19
C GLU A 165 23.56 10.23 -19.36
N ALA A 166 24.16 9.11 -19.77
CA ALA A 166 25.33 8.56 -19.10
C ALA A 166 26.56 9.48 -19.25
N LEU A 167 26.73 10.13 -20.40
CA LEU A 167 27.79 11.14 -20.58
C LEU A 167 27.58 12.36 -19.67
N LYS A 168 26.34 12.87 -19.56
CA LYS A 168 25.99 13.96 -18.64
C LYS A 168 26.27 13.57 -17.18
N ASN A 169 25.78 12.41 -16.75
CA ASN A 169 25.96 11.90 -15.40
C ASN A 169 27.42 11.68 -15.04
N LYS A 170 28.26 11.20 -15.99
CA LYS A 170 29.69 11.01 -15.79
C LYS A 170 30.38 12.30 -15.34
N ILE A 171 30.11 13.41 -16.04
CA ILE A 171 30.67 14.73 -15.71
C ILE A 171 30.30 15.14 -14.28
N VAL A 172 29.02 14.97 -13.93
CA VAL A 172 28.50 15.30 -12.58
C VAL A 172 29.21 14.47 -11.51
N TYR A 173 29.28 13.15 -11.72
CA TYR A 173 29.82 12.22 -10.72
C TYR A 173 31.32 12.38 -10.52
N GLU A 174 32.10 12.50 -11.60
CA GLU A 174 33.55 12.74 -11.53
C GLU A 174 33.85 14.08 -10.85
N GLY A 175 33.09 15.13 -11.18
CA GLY A 175 33.23 16.44 -10.55
C GLY A 175 32.97 16.41 -9.04
N GLN A 176 32.00 15.62 -8.56
CA GLN A 176 31.74 15.47 -7.13
C GLN A 176 32.75 14.57 -6.43
N LEU A 177 33.19 13.48 -7.05
CA LEU A 177 34.25 12.62 -6.51
C LEU A 177 35.55 13.40 -6.32
N ALA A 178 35.87 14.31 -7.24
CA ALA A 178 37.02 15.21 -7.10
C ALA A 178 36.87 16.19 -5.92
N LYS A 179 35.65 16.73 -5.71
CA LYS A 179 35.34 17.60 -4.56
C LYS A 179 35.43 16.86 -3.23
N GLU A 180 34.91 15.64 -3.11
CA GLU A 180 35.00 14.81 -1.90
C GLU A 180 36.45 14.48 -1.53
N ARG A 181 37.32 14.28 -2.53
CA ARG A 181 38.77 14.08 -2.32
C ARG A 181 39.47 15.33 -1.77
N SER A 182 38.89 16.50 -1.98
CA SER A 182 39.48 17.80 -1.64
C SER A 182 38.94 18.41 -0.34
N LEU A 183 37.79 17.94 0.15
CA LEU A 183 37.09 18.46 1.33
C LEU A 183 36.77 17.32 2.31
N ALA A 184 37.33 17.37 3.52
CA ALA A 184 36.91 16.49 4.61
C ALA A 184 35.41 16.71 4.91
N PRO A 185 34.63 15.64 5.15
CA PRO A 185 33.18 15.76 5.30
C PRO A 185 32.85 16.54 6.57
N ARG A 186 32.32 17.76 6.40
CA ARG A 186 31.67 18.52 7.47
C ARG A 186 30.33 17.83 7.75
N LYS A 187 30.26 17.04 8.82
CA LYS A 187 28.98 16.61 9.39
C LYS A 187 28.28 17.86 9.92
N VAL A 188 27.30 18.35 9.16
CA VAL A 188 26.37 19.36 9.67
C VAL A 188 25.35 18.61 10.52
N ASN A 189 25.52 18.66 11.84
CA ASN A 189 24.49 18.23 12.77
C ASN A 189 23.41 19.31 12.81
N LEU A 190 22.32 19.13 12.08
CA LEU A 190 21.10 19.90 12.31
C LEU A 190 20.40 19.39 13.59
N PRO A 191 19.68 20.24 14.33
CA PRO A 191 18.94 19.82 15.51
C PRO A 191 17.77 18.91 15.09
N LEU A 192 17.83 17.64 15.51
CA LEU A 192 17.04 16.53 14.99
C LEU A 192 16.06 15.96 16.03
N LEU A 193 15.53 16.78 16.95
CA LEU A 193 14.72 16.24 18.06
C LEU A 193 13.33 15.78 17.60
N THR A 194 12.62 16.57 16.78
CA THR A 194 11.28 16.24 16.29
C THR A 194 11.28 15.14 15.22
N GLU A 195 12.27 15.12 14.33
CA GLU A 195 12.41 14.05 13.32
C GLU A 195 12.80 12.71 13.95
N ARG A 196 13.57 12.74 15.05
CA ARG A 196 13.90 11.53 15.80
C ARG A 196 12.67 10.92 16.45
N GLU A 197 11.84 11.72 17.11
CA GLU A 197 10.60 11.24 17.75
C GLU A 197 9.63 10.64 16.73
N LYS A 198 9.44 11.28 15.57
CA LYS A 198 8.63 10.73 14.47
C LYS A 198 9.19 9.40 13.97
N LYS A 199 10.52 9.32 13.83
CA LYS A 199 11.20 8.09 13.39
C LYS A 199 11.01 6.97 14.41
N GLU A 200 11.17 7.26 15.70
CA GLU A 200 10.98 6.30 16.79
C GLU A 200 9.53 5.81 16.86
N SER A 201 8.55 6.72 16.78
CA SER A 201 7.12 6.38 16.71
C SER A 201 6.78 5.50 15.49
N PHE A 202 7.32 5.83 14.32
CA PHE A 202 7.11 5.03 13.11
C PHE A 202 7.75 3.64 13.21
N GLN A 203 8.94 3.52 13.84
CA GLN A 203 9.54 2.21 14.11
C GLN A 203 8.69 1.38 15.08
N LEU A 204 8.15 2.01 16.13
CA LEU A 204 7.24 1.34 17.07
C LEU A 204 6.01 0.82 16.33
N TYR A 205 5.38 1.66 15.49
CA TYR A 205 4.24 1.29 14.66
C TYR A 205 4.53 0.06 13.78
N LYS A 206 5.68 0.03 13.09
CA LYS A 206 6.07 -1.13 12.27
C LYS A 206 6.17 -2.42 13.09
N ARG A 207 6.83 -2.35 14.24
CA ARG A 207 7.03 -3.52 15.11
C ARG A 207 5.70 -4.06 15.65
N VAL A 208 4.74 -3.19 15.92
CA VAL A 208 3.36 -3.60 16.25
C VAL A 208 2.70 -4.29 15.05
N CYS A 209 2.76 -3.72 13.85
CA CYS A 209 2.20 -4.34 12.64
C CYS A 209 2.85 -5.69 12.30
N GLN A 210 4.15 -5.83 12.54
CA GLN A 210 4.90 -7.09 12.38
C GLN A 210 4.57 -8.12 13.48
N GLY A 211 3.83 -7.73 14.52
CA GLY A 211 3.48 -8.59 15.64
C GLY A 211 4.64 -8.88 16.59
N GLU A 212 5.76 -8.13 16.51
CA GLU A 212 6.90 -8.24 17.41
C GLU A 212 6.59 -7.72 18.82
N LEU A 213 5.70 -6.74 18.90
CA LEU A 213 5.26 -6.13 20.14
C LEU A 213 3.88 -6.67 20.49
N ARG A 214 3.82 -7.38 21.62
CA ARG A 214 2.58 -7.91 22.19
C ARG A 214 2.57 -7.62 23.68
N GLN A 215 1.38 -7.49 24.25
CA GLN A 215 1.23 -7.36 25.70
C GLN A 215 1.87 -8.55 26.40
N SER A 216 2.61 -8.29 27.47
CA SER A 216 3.20 -9.31 28.31
C SER A 216 2.13 -10.11 29.06
N PRO A 217 2.43 -11.35 29.51
CA PRO A 217 1.51 -12.12 30.35
C PRO A 217 1.07 -11.38 31.62
N ARG A 218 1.91 -10.48 32.14
CA ARG A 218 1.59 -9.64 33.30
C ARG A 218 0.53 -8.59 32.99
N GLU A 219 0.62 -7.96 31.82
CA GLU A 219 -0.39 -6.99 31.35
C GLU A 219 -1.70 -7.71 31.02
N GLN A 220 -1.63 -8.84 30.31
CA GLN A 220 -2.80 -9.63 29.94
C GLN A 220 -3.54 -10.20 31.14
N ARG A 221 -2.86 -10.54 32.24
CA ARG A 221 -3.47 -11.09 33.46
C ARG A 221 -4.61 -10.23 34.01
N ASN A 222 -4.52 -8.91 33.84
CA ASN A 222 -5.50 -7.98 34.38
C ASN A 222 -6.68 -7.72 33.43
N LEU A 223 -6.58 -8.15 32.18
CA LEU A 223 -7.64 -8.03 31.18
C LEU A 223 -8.76 -9.03 31.49
N LYS A 224 -10.00 -8.62 31.25
CA LYS A 224 -11.19 -9.41 31.58
C LYS A 224 -12.18 -9.42 30.43
N CYS A 225 -12.93 -10.52 30.35
CA CYS A 225 -14.15 -10.60 29.56
C CYS A 225 -15.34 -10.66 30.51
N TRP A 226 -16.42 -9.96 30.19
CA TRP A 226 -17.64 -10.01 30.98
C TRP A 226 -18.88 -9.74 30.15
N LEU A 227 -20.02 -10.12 30.72
CA LEU A 227 -21.34 -9.75 30.23
C LEU A 227 -21.74 -8.42 30.86
N SER A 228 -21.98 -7.42 30.03
CA SER A 228 -22.35 -6.08 30.45
C SER A 228 -23.80 -5.78 30.07
N HIS A 229 -24.45 -4.98 30.91
CA HIS A 229 -25.75 -4.38 30.59
C HIS A 229 -25.71 -2.85 30.65
N GLN A 230 -24.58 -2.24 31.02
CA GLN A 230 -24.38 -0.78 31.16
C GLN A 230 -25.52 -0.02 31.84
N GLY A 231 -26.16 -0.62 32.84
CA GLY A 231 -27.32 -0.02 33.51
C GLY A 231 -28.63 0.01 32.70
N VAL A 232 -28.62 -0.39 31.43
CA VAL A 232 -29.77 -0.37 30.53
C VAL A 232 -30.70 -1.56 30.83
N PRO A 233 -32.01 -1.33 31.11
CA PRO A 233 -32.94 -2.40 31.52
C PRO A 233 -33.06 -3.57 30.55
N PHE A 234 -33.06 -3.31 29.24
CA PHE A 234 -33.20 -4.34 28.20
C PHE A 234 -32.08 -5.39 28.27
N TYR A 235 -30.82 -4.95 28.44
CA TYR A 235 -29.66 -5.85 28.48
C TYR A 235 -29.50 -6.57 29.82
N ARG A 236 -30.38 -6.37 30.81
CA ARG A 236 -30.46 -7.29 31.97
C ARG A 236 -30.95 -8.67 31.55
N LEU A 237 -31.77 -8.74 30.50
CA LEU A 237 -32.29 -9.99 29.94
C LEU A 237 -31.36 -10.56 28.85
N SER A 238 -30.65 -9.68 28.16
CA SER A 238 -29.73 -10.07 27.08
C SER A 238 -28.42 -9.26 27.18
N PRO A 239 -27.53 -9.54 28.15
CA PRO A 239 -26.27 -8.83 28.28
C PRO A 239 -25.40 -8.94 27.03
N PHE A 240 -24.66 -7.88 26.70
CA PHE A 240 -23.70 -7.91 25.60
C PHE A 240 -22.30 -8.31 26.11
N LYS A 241 -21.52 -8.91 25.22
CA LYS A 241 -20.21 -9.50 25.55
C LYS A 241 -19.12 -8.45 25.34
N VAL A 242 -18.41 -8.12 26.41
CA VAL A 242 -17.29 -7.17 26.39
C VAL A 242 -15.99 -7.94 26.63
N GLU A 243 -15.01 -7.72 25.76
CA GLU A 243 -13.64 -8.21 25.87
C GLU A 243 -12.70 -7.01 26.03
N GLN A 244 -12.06 -6.89 27.18
CA GLN A 244 -11.09 -5.82 27.39
C GLN A 244 -9.76 -6.16 26.75
N LEU A 245 -9.31 -5.32 25.82
CA LEU A 245 -8.06 -5.47 25.08
C LEU A 245 -6.91 -4.67 25.70
N ASN A 246 -7.20 -3.59 26.43
CA ASN A 246 -6.19 -2.82 27.13
C ASN A 246 -6.77 -2.04 28.32
N LEU A 247 -5.94 -1.79 29.34
CA LEU A 247 -6.31 -1.00 30.53
C LEU A 247 -6.12 0.50 30.33
N GLU A 248 -4.94 0.90 29.86
CA GLU A 248 -4.56 2.31 29.67
C GLU A 248 -3.75 2.46 28.36
N PRO A 249 -4.28 3.13 27.33
CA PRO A 249 -5.66 3.62 27.25
C PRO A 249 -6.66 2.46 27.30
N TYR A 250 -7.86 2.70 27.82
CA TYR A 250 -8.91 1.70 27.84
C TYR A 250 -9.31 1.33 26.41
N VAL A 251 -9.16 0.05 26.07
CA VAL A 251 -9.60 -0.50 24.79
C VAL A 251 -10.43 -1.73 25.07
N ALA A 252 -11.63 -1.80 24.49
CA ALA A 252 -12.51 -2.94 24.60
C ALA A 252 -13.11 -3.28 23.24
N TYR A 253 -13.28 -4.57 23.00
CA TYR A 253 -14.02 -5.12 21.89
C TYR A 253 -15.40 -5.55 22.39
N VAL A 254 -16.45 -5.11 21.69
CA VAL A 254 -17.81 -5.52 22.01
C VAL A 254 -18.30 -6.42 20.90
N HIS A 255 -18.56 -7.67 21.25
CA HIS A 255 -18.89 -8.70 20.26
C HIS A 255 -20.32 -8.53 19.76
N GLU A 256 -20.54 -8.81 18.47
CA GLU A 256 -21.87 -8.94 17.85
C GLU A 256 -22.74 -7.69 18.00
N VAL A 257 -22.13 -6.50 18.03
CA VAL A 257 -22.87 -5.23 18.12
C VAL A 257 -23.76 -5.01 16.89
N LEU A 258 -23.32 -5.40 15.69
CA LEU A 258 -24.10 -5.27 14.46
C LEU A 258 -24.59 -6.64 14.00
N ARG A 259 -25.83 -6.69 13.49
CA ARG A 259 -26.40 -7.88 12.86
C ARG A 259 -25.94 -7.99 11.41
N ASP A 260 -25.84 -9.20 10.89
CA ASP A 260 -25.45 -9.45 9.49
C ASP A 260 -26.32 -8.64 8.49
N SER A 261 -27.64 -8.60 8.70
CA SER A 261 -28.55 -7.81 7.87
C SER A 261 -28.29 -6.29 7.93
N GLU A 262 -27.83 -5.79 9.08
CA GLU A 262 -27.46 -4.37 9.23
C GLU A 262 -26.14 -4.10 8.50
N ILE A 263 -25.18 -5.01 8.59
CA ILE A 263 -23.89 -4.92 7.89
C ILE A 263 -24.12 -4.91 6.37
N GLU A 264 -24.94 -5.82 5.85
CA GLU A 264 -25.31 -5.85 4.43
C GLU A 264 -25.96 -4.55 3.96
N LEU A 265 -26.91 -4.02 4.75
CA LEU A 265 -27.59 -2.77 4.41
C LEU A 265 -26.63 -1.57 4.44
N ILE A 266 -25.72 -1.48 5.42
CA ILE A 266 -24.66 -0.45 5.45
C ILE A 266 -23.81 -0.53 4.18
N MET A 267 -23.36 -1.74 3.81
CA MET A 267 -22.56 -1.97 2.60
C MET A 267 -23.33 -1.59 1.33
N GLU A 268 -24.60 -1.96 1.24
CA GLU A 268 -25.46 -1.62 0.10
C GLU A 268 -25.64 -0.11 -0.04
N LYS A 269 -25.95 0.59 1.06
CA LYS A 269 -26.13 2.05 1.06
C LYS A 269 -24.84 2.82 0.81
N GLY A 270 -23.69 2.25 1.14
CA GLY A 270 -22.39 2.83 0.80
C GLY A 270 -21.96 2.58 -0.64
N LYS A 271 -22.44 1.50 -1.26
CA LYS A 271 -21.99 1.06 -2.59
C LYS A 271 -22.30 2.13 -3.64
N GLY A 272 -21.25 2.56 -4.35
CA GLY A 272 -21.38 3.58 -5.40
C GLY A 272 -21.27 5.02 -4.91
N HIS A 273 -21.23 5.25 -3.59
CA HIS A 273 -21.11 6.59 -2.98
C HIS A 273 -19.75 6.83 -2.30
N MET A 274 -18.82 5.88 -2.41
CA MET A 274 -17.48 5.95 -1.83
C MET A 274 -16.57 6.83 -2.67
N GLU A 275 -15.95 7.82 -2.02
CA GLU A 275 -15.00 8.74 -2.64
C GLU A 275 -13.61 8.62 -2.00
N ARG A 276 -12.58 9.15 -2.64
CA ARG A 276 -11.23 9.14 -2.06
C ARG A 276 -11.22 9.93 -0.75
N SER A 277 -10.75 9.29 0.30
CA SER A 277 -10.64 9.90 1.62
C SER A 277 -9.77 11.15 1.62
N LYS A 278 -10.22 12.19 2.33
CA LYS A 278 -9.47 13.42 2.59
C LYS A 278 -9.05 13.51 4.06
N VAL A 279 -7.98 14.25 4.33
CA VAL A 279 -7.43 14.56 5.65
C VAL A 279 -7.51 16.06 5.87
N GLY A 280 -7.94 16.49 7.06
CA GLY A 280 -8.11 17.91 7.41
C GLY A 280 -9.59 18.30 7.57
N GLN A 281 -9.81 19.46 8.22
CA GLN A 281 -11.15 20.02 8.43
C GLN A 281 -11.72 20.55 7.12
N SER A 282 -13.05 20.48 6.95
CA SER A 282 -13.80 20.55 5.68
C SER A 282 -13.20 21.46 4.59
N VAL A 283 -12.94 22.74 4.92
CA VAL A 283 -12.48 23.77 3.98
C VAL A 283 -11.07 23.53 3.44
N ASN A 284 -10.19 22.90 4.24
CA ASN A 284 -8.80 22.61 3.88
C ASN A 284 -8.54 21.09 3.74
N SER A 285 -9.60 20.31 3.49
CA SER A 285 -9.48 18.86 3.36
C SER A 285 -8.71 18.50 2.08
N THR A 286 -7.61 17.76 2.24
CA THR A 286 -6.72 17.37 1.13
C THR A 286 -6.58 15.86 1.06
N THR A 287 -6.35 15.32 -0.13
CA THR A 287 -6.04 13.90 -0.28
C THR A 287 -4.62 13.64 0.21
N SER A 288 -4.47 12.69 1.12
CA SER A 288 -3.17 12.21 1.58
C SER A 288 -2.82 10.89 0.91
N GLU A 289 -1.53 10.64 0.73
CA GLU A 289 -1.03 9.35 0.26
C GLU A 289 -0.85 8.33 1.38
N ILE A 290 -1.02 8.76 2.63
CA ILE A 290 -1.02 7.87 3.81
C ILE A 290 -2.38 7.20 3.97
N ARG A 291 -3.48 7.90 3.65
CA ARG A 291 -4.84 7.36 3.73
C ARG A 291 -5.39 7.14 2.32
N THR A 292 -5.21 5.92 1.82
CA THR A 292 -5.62 5.50 0.47
C THR A 292 -7.02 4.88 0.43
N SER A 293 -7.71 4.79 1.57
CA SER A 293 -9.06 4.26 1.62
C SER A 293 -10.04 5.19 0.92
N GLN A 294 -11.13 4.60 0.42
CA GLN A 294 -12.30 5.39 0.07
C GLN A 294 -13.19 5.55 1.30
N ASN A 295 -14.05 6.55 1.34
CA ASN A 295 -15.04 6.65 2.39
C ASN A 295 -16.33 7.26 1.88
N THR A 296 -17.40 7.03 2.62
CA THR A 296 -18.66 7.75 2.48
C THR A 296 -19.27 7.93 3.86
N TRP A 297 -20.33 8.73 3.92
CA TRP A 297 -20.96 9.10 5.18
C TRP A 297 -22.44 8.78 5.12
N LEU A 298 -22.94 8.03 6.10
CA LEU A 298 -24.36 7.78 6.28
C LEU A 298 -24.87 8.68 7.40
N TRP A 299 -25.63 9.71 7.01
CA TRP A 299 -26.26 10.65 7.93
C TRP A 299 -27.47 10.02 8.60
N TYR A 300 -27.56 10.13 9.93
CA TYR A 300 -28.64 9.53 10.73
C TYR A 300 -30.02 10.04 10.31
N ASP A 301 -30.17 11.34 10.06
CA ASP A 301 -31.45 11.97 9.68
C ASP A 301 -31.98 11.49 8.32
N ALA A 302 -31.06 11.22 7.38
CA ALA A 302 -31.39 10.69 6.06
C ALA A 302 -31.64 9.17 6.07
N ASN A 303 -31.27 8.48 7.15
CA ASN A 303 -31.31 7.02 7.26
C ASN A 303 -31.99 6.60 8.56
N PRO A 304 -33.34 6.69 8.66
CA PRO A 304 -34.06 6.39 9.91
C PRO A 304 -33.81 4.98 10.46
N TRP A 305 -33.45 4.02 9.61
CA TRP A 305 -33.10 2.66 10.02
C TRP A 305 -31.82 2.59 10.88
N LEU A 306 -30.92 3.58 10.79
CA LEU A 306 -29.73 3.68 11.65
C LEU A 306 -30.09 3.99 13.11
N SER A 307 -31.32 4.46 13.41
CA SER A 307 -31.74 4.77 14.78
C SER A 307 -31.54 3.61 15.76
N LYS A 308 -31.77 2.36 15.31
CA LYS A 308 -31.55 1.16 16.13
C LYS A 308 -30.08 0.91 16.43
N ILE A 309 -29.19 1.22 15.49
CA ILE A 309 -27.74 1.11 15.67
C ILE A 309 -27.27 2.25 16.57
N LYS A 310 -27.78 3.46 16.35
CA LYS A 310 -27.50 4.64 17.16
C LYS A 310 -27.83 4.41 18.64
N GLN A 311 -29.05 3.92 18.93
CA GLN A 311 -29.46 3.55 20.29
C GLN A 311 -28.53 2.49 20.90
N ARG A 312 -28.18 1.45 20.12
CA ARG A 312 -27.29 0.38 20.60
C ARG A 312 -25.88 0.88 20.89
N LEU A 313 -25.38 1.87 20.13
CA LEU A 313 -24.11 2.54 20.41
C LEU A 313 -24.18 3.30 21.74
N GLU A 314 -25.27 4.03 22.01
CA GLU A 314 -25.48 4.69 23.32
C GLU A 314 -25.52 3.67 24.45
N ASP A 315 -26.28 2.59 24.28
CA ASP A 315 -26.42 1.54 25.29
C ASP A 315 -25.08 0.87 25.62
N VAL A 316 -24.24 0.62 24.60
CA VAL A 316 -22.96 -0.07 24.74
C VAL A 316 -21.88 0.86 25.32
N THR A 317 -21.83 2.10 24.86
CA THR A 317 -20.78 3.06 25.25
C THR A 317 -21.12 3.81 26.53
N GLY A 318 -22.40 3.91 26.89
CA GLY A 318 -22.89 4.79 27.95
C GLY A 318 -22.78 6.28 27.60
N LEU A 319 -22.53 6.63 26.33
CA LEU A 319 -22.36 7.99 25.85
C LEU A 319 -23.54 8.39 24.97
N SER A 320 -23.98 9.65 25.09
CA SER A 320 -25.00 10.21 24.20
C SER A 320 -24.46 10.36 22.77
N THR A 321 -25.31 10.10 21.79
CA THR A 321 -25.01 10.31 20.37
C THR A 321 -25.62 11.61 19.82
N GLU A 322 -26.05 12.54 20.68
CA GLU A 322 -26.55 13.86 20.28
C GLU A 322 -25.55 14.63 19.42
N THR A 323 -24.27 14.58 19.79
CA THR A 323 -23.17 15.25 19.08
C THR A 323 -22.33 14.30 18.23
N ALA A 324 -22.79 13.06 18.03
CA ALA A 324 -22.07 12.07 17.25
C ALA A 324 -21.97 12.50 15.79
N GLU A 325 -20.76 12.38 15.22
CA GLU A 325 -20.56 12.50 13.78
C GLU A 325 -21.37 11.43 13.02
N PRO A 326 -21.74 11.69 11.75
CA PRO A 326 -22.40 10.69 10.91
C PRO A 326 -21.55 9.41 10.80
N LEU A 327 -22.20 8.29 10.51
CA LEU A 327 -21.51 7.01 10.39
C LEU A 327 -20.58 7.05 9.17
N GLN A 328 -19.27 7.03 9.44
CA GLN A 328 -18.26 6.96 8.40
C GLN A 328 -18.06 5.51 7.97
N LEU A 329 -18.35 5.21 6.70
CA LEU A 329 -17.98 3.96 6.06
C LEU A 329 -16.65 4.15 5.33
N VAL A 330 -15.71 3.21 5.50
CA VAL A 330 -14.35 3.25 4.95
C VAL A 330 -14.03 1.96 4.21
#